data_AF-A0A0C2ZS29-F1
#
_entry.id   AF-A0A0C2ZS29-F1
#
_cell.length_a   1.000
_cell.length_b   1.000
_cell.length_c   1.000
_cell.angle_alpha   90.00
_cell.angle_beta   90.00
_cell.angle_gamma   90.00
#
_symmetry.space_group_name_H-M   'P 1'
#
loop_
_entity.id
_entity.type
_entity.pdbx_description
1 polymer ?
#
loop_
_entity_poly.entity_id
_entity_poly.type
_entity_poly.pdbx_seq_one_letter_code
_entity_poly.pdbx_strand_id
1 'polypeptide(L)' 'MSATMVFSIAEIARMIFAFLEDDKKSLFSLVFCNRAASETALDVLWAKLDSIEPLIPFIPGGLLEAS' A
#
# COMPACT_ATOMS: atom_id res chain seq x y z
N MET A 1 -25.65 -13.78 22.30
CA MET A 1 -25.87 -12.77 21.24
C MET A 1 -24.67 -12.87 20.31
N SER A 2 -24.85 -13.25 19.05
CA SER A 2 -23.74 -13.27 18.09
C SER A 2 -23.45 -11.83 17.69
N ALA A 3 -22.26 -11.33 17.99
CA ALA A 3 -21.84 -10.02 17.54
C ALA A 3 -21.51 -10.13 16.04
N THR A 4 -22.42 -9.67 15.19
CA THR A 4 -22.14 -9.55 13.77
C THR A 4 -21.07 -8.48 13.60
N MET A 5 -19.83 -8.90 13.31
CA MET A 5 -18.78 -7.95 12.97
C MET A 5 -19.06 -7.39 11.58
N VAL A 6 -19.37 -6.10 11.52
CA VAL A 6 -19.56 -5.37 10.27
C VAL A 6 -18.21 -4.76 9.92
N PHE A 7 -17.60 -5.25 8.85
CA PHE A 7 -16.37 -4.68 8.31
C PHE A 7 -16.71 -3.69 7.21
N SER A 8 -16.00 -2.57 7.18
CA SER A 8 -16.00 -1.68 6.03
C SER A 8 -15.37 -2.35 4.81
N ILE A 9 -15.71 -1.85 3.62
CA ILE A 9 -15.09 -2.31 2.36
C ILE A 9 -13.56 -2.17 2.43
N ALA A 10 -13.06 -1.13 3.10
CA ALA A 10 -11.63 -0.89 3.28
C ALA A 10 -10.96 -1.95 4.18
N GLU A 11 -11.61 -2.40 5.25
CA GLU A 11 -11.09 -3.45 6.12
C GLU A 11 -11.07 -4.81 5.42
N ILE A 12 -12.12 -5.13 4.66
CA ILE A 12 -12.15 -6.35 3.85
C ILE A 12 -11.06 -6.30 2.77
N ALA A 13 -10.91 -5.17 2.08
CA ALA A 13 -9.85 -4.98 1.09
C ALA A 13 -8.47 -5.14 1.72
N ARG A 14 -8.23 -4.57 2.91
CA ARG A 14 -6.95 -4.70 3.63
C ARG A 14 -6.63 -6.14 3.94
N MET A 15 -7.62 -6.89 4.44
CA MET A 15 -7.46 -8.31 4.73
C MET A 15 -7.10 -9.10 3.47
N ILE A 16 -7.85 -8.91 2.37
CA ILE A 16 -7.60 -9.61 1.11
C ILE A 16 -6.22 -9.26 0.54
N PHE A 17 -5.85 -7.97 0.56
CA PHE A 17 -4.62 -7.50 -0.07
C PHE A 17 -3.38 -7.85 0.77
N ALA A 18 -3.52 -7.98 2.09
CA ALA A 18 -2.45 -8.52 2.93
C ALA A 18 -2.09 -9.97 2.55
N PHE A 19 -3.05 -10.79 2.10
CA PHE A 19 -2.74 -12.13 1.57
C PHE A 19 -1.98 -12.11 0.24
N LEU A 20 -1.97 -10.97 -0.45
CA LEU A 20 -1.25 -10.77 -1.71
C LEU A 20 0.11 -10.10 -1.49
N GLU A 21 0.59 -9.98 -0.24
CA GLU A 21 1.80 -9.22 0.08
C GLU A 21 3.06 -9.64 -0.70
N ASP A 22 3.17 -10.93 -1.04
CA ASP A 22 4.27 -11.47 -1.85
C ASP A 22 4.01 -11.39 -3.37
N ASP A 23 2.75 -11.20 -3.78
CA ASP A 23 2.36 -11.01 -5.18
C ASP A 23 2.23 -9.52 -5.52
N LYS A 24 3.39 -8.87 -5.60
CA LYS A 24 3.52 -7.46 -5.97
C LYS A 24 2.84 -7.12 -7.30
N LYS A 25 2.74 -8.07 -8.24
CA LYS A 25 2.14 -7.85 -9.56
C LYS A 25 0.61 -7.72 -9.47
N SER A 26 -0.01 -8.60 -8.69
CA SER A 26 -1.45 -8.52 -8.43
C SER A 26 -1.80 -7.28 -7.62
N LEU A 27 -1.03 -6.96 -6.58
CA LEU A 27 -1.20 -5.72 -5.80
C LEU A 27 -1.08 -4.46 -6.67
N PHE A 28 -0.06 -4.39 -7.53
CA PHE A 28 0.11 -3.27 -8.44
C PHE A 28 -1.08 -3.09 -9.39
N SER A 29 -1.68 -4.19 -9.87
CA SER A 29 -2.87 -4.13 -10.72
C SER A 29 -4.09 -3.57 -9.97
N LEU A 30 -4.21 -3.86 -8.67
CA LEU A 30 -5.30 -3.37 -7.82
C LEU A 30 -5.19 -1.87 -7.51
N VAL A 31 -4.00 -1.27 -7.61
CA VAL A 31 -3.79 0.18 -7.47
C VAL A 31 -4.65 0.98 -8.46
N PHE A 32 -4.98 0.41 -9.63
CA PHE A 32 -5.74 1.09 -10.68
C PHE A 32 -7.26 0.82 -10.66
N CYS A 33 -7.79 0.05 -9.70
CA CYS A 33 -9.21 -0.33 -9.70
C CYS A 33 -10.16 0.80 -9.28
N ASN A 34 -10.22 1.11 -7.99
CA ASN A 34 -11.05 2.16 -7.41
C ASN A 34 -10.30 2.78 -6.24
N ARG A 35 -10.74 3.94 -5.74
CA ARG A 35 -10.01 4.66 -4.69
C ARG A 35 -9.73 3.82 -3.44
N ALA A 36 -10.72 3.12 -2.91
CA ALA A 36 -10.56 2.32 -1.70
C ALA A 36 -9.58 1.15 -1.91
N ALA A 37 -9.65 0.49 -3.06
CA ALA A 37 -8.70 -0.55 -3.43
C ALA A 37 -7.29 0.02 -3.67
N SER A 38 -7.22 1.19 -4.30
CA SER A 38 -5.96 1.87 -4.61
C SER A 38 -5.20 2.24 -3.34
N GLU A 39 -5.86 2.95 -2.42
CA GLU A 39 -5.29 3.33 -1.13
C GLU A 39 -4.82 2.09 -0.36
N THR A 40 -5.67 1.05 -0.32
CA THR A 40 -5.35 -0.18 0.42
C THR A 40 -4.19 -0.97 -0.19
N ALA A 41 -4.13 -1.08 -1.52
CA ALA A 41 -3.05 -1.81 -2.20
C ALA A 41 -1.71 -1.07 -2.06
N LEU A 42 -1.75 0.27 -2.12
CA LEU A 42 -0.59 1.11 -1.88
C LEU A 42 -0.09 0.93 -0.43
N ASP A 43 -0.96 0.93 0.58
CA ASP A 43 -0.55 0.71 1.98
C ASP A 43 0.25 -0.59 2.15
N VAL A 44 -0.21 -1.69 1.54
CA VAL A 44 0.49 -2.98 1.59
C VAL A 44 1.84 -2.93 0.88
N LEU A 45 1.89 -2.31 -0.30
CA LEU A 45 3.13 -2.16 -1.07
C LEU A 45 4.15 -1.28 -0.34
N TRP A 46 3.71 -0.18 0.29
CA TRP A 46 4.55 0.70 1.10
C TRP A 46 5.09 0.02 2.34
N ALA A 47 4.29 -0.81 3.02
CA ALA A 47 4.73 -1.54 4.21
C ALA A 47 5.88 -2.53 3.92
N LYS A 48 6.02 -2.99 2.67
CA LYS A 48 7.09 -3.88 2.20
C LYS A 48 8.23 -3.13 1.49
N LEU A 49 8.21 -1.81 1.52
CA LEU A 49 9.27 -1.02 0.90
C LEU A 49 10.50 -1.01 1.83
N ASP A 50 11.50 -1.81 1.49
CA ASP A 50 12.75 -1.91 2.27
C ASP A 50 13.62 -0.64 2.16
N SER A 51 13.41 0.17 1.12
CA SER A 51 14.19 1.37 0.87
C SER A 51 13.39 2.43 0.11
N ILE A 52 13.50 3.67 0.58
CA ILE A 52 12.99 4.86 -0.11
C ILE A 52 13.97 5.42 -1.14
N GLU A 53 15.14 4.79 -1.32
CA GLU A 53 16.20 5.24 -2.22
C GLU A 53 15.71 5.58 -3.64
N PRO A 54 14.83 4.80 -4.28
CA PRO A 54 14.30 5.14 -5.61
C PRO A 54 13.49 6.45 -5.63
N LEU A 55 13.02 6.92 -4.48
CA LEU A 55 12.20 8.12 -4.34
C LEU A 55 13.02 9.35 -3.97
N ILE A 56 14.27 9.17 -3.51
CA ILE A 56 15.17 10.25 -3.09
C ILE A 56 15.28 11.36 -4.15
N PRO A 57 15.42 11.08 -5.46
CA PRO A 57 15.52 12.13 -6.48
C PRO A 57 14.28 13.02 -6.59
N PHE A 58 13.14 12.57 -6.08
CA PHE A 58 11.86 13.26 -6.15
C PHE A 58 11.50 13.98 -4.85
N ILE A 59 12.31 13.86 -3.80
CA ILE A 59 12.11 14.58 -2.54
C ILE A 59 12.40 16.08 -2.79
N PRO A 60 11.42 16.98 -2.63
CA PRO A 60 11.62 18.40 -2.86
C PRO A 60 12.69 18.96 -1.90
N GLY A 61 13.62 19.76 -2.42
CA GLY A 61 14.73 20.31 -1.64
C GLY A 61 15.89 19.33 -1.46
N GLY A 62 16.12 18.50 -2.50
CA GLY A 62 17.07 17.39 -2.54
C GLY A 62 18.33 17.59 -1.71
N LEU A 63 18.75 16.50 -1.06
CA LEU A 63 19.95 16.30 -0.25
C LEU A 63 21.23 16.92 -0.86
N LEU A 64 21.29 18.24 -0.90
CA LEU A 64 22.51 19.00 -0.94
C LEU A 64 23.05 18.94 0.49
N GLU A 65 24.28 18.45 0.61
CA GLU A 65 25.09 18.37 1.83
C GLU A 65 25.03 17.04 2.60
N ALA A 66 25.51 15.97 1.94
CA ALA A 66 26.28 14.94 2.62
C ALA A 66 27.52 14.62 1.75
N SER A 67 28.44 15.59 1.69
CA SER A 67 29.85 15.38 1.30
C SER A 67 30.70 15.36 2.55
#